data_AF-E4Y6S9-F1
#
_entry.id   AF-E4Y6S9-F1
#
_cell.length_a   1.000
_cell.length_b   1.000
_cell.length_c   1.000
_cell.angle_alpha   90.00
_cell.angle_beta   90.00
_cell.angle_gamma   90.00
#
_symmetry.space_group_name_H-M   'P 1'
#
loop_
_entity.id
_entity.type
_entity.pdbx_description
1 polymer ?
#
loop_
_entity_poly.entity_id
_entity_poly.type
_entity_poly.pdbx_seq_one_letter_code
_entity_poly.pdbx_strand_id
1 'polypeptide(L)'
;MKTRARKRWRARVGVGESERRNKEEFSRIKFMNVHDQIYRLHEEKKVENRHFQSRAFVKNFLMLRRICLKYGQFFFGIFLGIAANHFFVAKSSNSSPTSVENAASFSSIPILINGDTDNRINGVRNDETDEVFFPWIWLKSFFDVFGDFGGEKDEFIFKNSYSEMNYKGDEEYTPMSSFMTFGNYRVESRERVKLISGVEGVPFSTQWSPEGYFYPVQIAQYGLAAFSRNVTTSSYDSQAYTASCGTSFNQNSDPPCSINVFQKHSNSYLTVCFEHLSAGSSIIVDHSPRISTSDSKERTGRVEIHYIASKVPEEVPMIEKAEKRGFAAMIIIGIGERNRPGCISRDIMNDALKGLGKRNQKSVRRFRGKMDKINSIKFVGEGVIKSVKLAKTGYLEEFKSAAVWLRDHQTENGTWPIDVGKERIDYPDLIPGWTSAMAQGHGISMMVRAANSLNDSSFWLAAGRALEPFKKTPKENGVRNLVFGKFVWFEEYPFQDGLFVLNGFIYSLIGLYDLAASDNAPDSLKIEAKALFDEGLNSLKTLLPLFDGGKGSFYDLGHVVKKTSPNLARWDYHTVHVQQLPFYKKIKDEPVIESFALRWEEYTKGNYASHN
;
A
#
# COMPACT_ATOMS: atom_id res chain seq x y z
N MET A 1 46.91 36.73 -27.11
CA MET A 1 45.82 37.26 -26.26
C MET A 1 44.97 36.20 -25.53
N LYS A 2 44.92 34.91 -25.93
CA LYS A 2 44.05 33.89 -25.28
C LYS A 2 44.61 33.23 -24.00
N THR A 3 45.88 33.43 -23.65
CA THR A 3 46.53 32.79 -22.48
C THR A 3 46.50 33.62 -21.19
N ARG A 4 46.36 34.95 -21.26
CA ARG A 4 46.23 35.83 -20.08
C ARG A 4 44.83 35.78 -19.44
N ALA A 5 43.78 35.48 -20.22
CA ALA A 5 42.40 35.38 -19.71
C ALA A 5 42.16 34.12 -18.86
N ARG A 6 42.79 32.98 -19.20
CA ARG A 6 42.65 31.72 -18.44
C ARG A 6 43.33 31.73 -17.08
N LYS A 7 44.44 32.49 -16.91
CA LYS A 7 45.12 32.64 -15.61
C LYS A 7 44.34 33.52 -14.63
N ARG A 8 43.60 34.53 -15.11
CA ARG A 8 42.72 35.38 -14.27
C ARG A 8 41.43 34.70 -13.83
N TRP A 9 40.94 33.70 -14.58
CA TRP A 9 39.73 32.96 -14.22
C TRP A 9 40.00 31.91 -13.12
N ARG A 10 41.10 31.15 -13.19
CA ARG A 10 41.47 30.18 -12.14
C ARG A 10 41.78 30.82 -10.77
N ALA A 11 42.30 32.05 -10.75
CA ALA A 11 42.53 32.80 -9.50
C ALA A 11 41.24 33.33 -8.84
N ARG A 12 40.13 33.50 -9.59
CA ARG A 12 38.83 33.91 -9.03
C ARG A 12 37.99 32.74 -8.53
N VAL A 13 38.13 31.55 -9.13
CA VAL A 13 37.38 30.35 -8.70
C VAL A 13 37.95 29.78 -7.40
N GLY A 14 39.28 29.81 -7.22
CA GLY A 14 39.91 29.31 -5.98
C GLY A 14 39.67 30.16 -4.72
N VAL A 15 39.27 31.42 -4.88
CA VAL A 15 38.88 32.31 -3.76
C VAL A 15 37.41 32.13 -3.40
N GLY A 16 36.56 31.81 -4.38
CA GLY A 16 35.12 31.55 -4.15
C GLY A 16 34.80 30.22 -3.47
N GLU A 17 35.63 29.18 -3.64
CA GLU A 17 35.43 27.89 -2.98
C GLU A 17 35.78 27.90 -1.48
N SER A 18 36.79 28.68 -1.05
CA SER A 18 37.10 28.81 0.37
C SER A 18 36.10 29.72 1.10
N GLU A 19 35.63 30.79 0.46
CA GLU A 19 34.54 31.62 1.01
C GLU A 19 33.21 30.87 1.10
N ARG A 20 32.92 29.96 0.16
CA ARG A 20 31.71 29.15 0.15
C ARG A 20 31.76 28.03 1.20
N ARG A 21 32.91 27.36 1.37
CA ARG A 21 33.14 26.43 2.48
C ARG A 21 33.05 27.13 3.84
N ASN A 22 33.67 28.30 3.99
CA ASN A 22 33.59 29.05 5.24
C ASN A 22 32.15 29.53 5.54
N LYS A 23 31.36 29.90 4.54
CA LYS A 23 29.94 30.25 4.73
C LYS A 23 29.06 29.04 5.06
N GLU A 24 29.32 27.88 4.47
CA GLU A 24 28.62 26.63 4.79
C GLU A 24 28.99 26.11 6.19
N GLU A 25 30.25 26.27 6.60
CA GLU A 25 30.74 25.92 7.94
C GLU A 25 30.21 26.89 9.01
N PHE A 26 30.18 28.20 8.74
CA PHE A 26 29.54 29.20 9.62
C PHE A 26 28.02 28.98 9.75
N SER A 27 27.34 28.65 8.65
CA SER A 27 25.90 28.36 8.67
C SER A 27 25.60 27.08 9.45
N ARG A 28 26.49 26.07 9.38
CA ARG A 28 26.41 24.84 10.17
C ARG A 28 26.55 25.09 11.67
N ILE A 29 27.53 25.89 12.09
CA ILE A 29 27.75 26.15 13.52
C ILE A 29 26.62 27.01 14.10
N LYS A 30 26.09 27.99 13.33
CA LYS A 30 24.88 28.73 13.72
C LYS A 30 23.69 27.79 13.92
N PHE A 31 23.41 26.87 12.99
CA PHE A 31 22.23 25.98 13.06
C PHE A 31 22.28 24.98 14.22
N MET A 32 23.45 24.40 14.52
CA MET A 32 23.61 23.50 15.67
C MET A 32 23.37 24.20 17.02
N ASN A 33 23.81 25.45 17.15
CA ASN A 33 23.58 26.25 18.36
C ASN A 33 22.09 26.61 18.56
N VAL A 34 21.34 26.83 17.48
CA VAL A 34 19.88 27.06 17.55
C VAL A 34 19.15 25.80 18.01
N HIS A 35 19.51 24.63 17.49
CA HIS A 35 18.89 23.37 17.87
C HIS A 35 19.08 23.07 19.37
N ASP A 36 20.29 23.25 19.90
CA ASP A 36 20.61 23.03 21.32
C ASP A 36 19.93 24.03 22.25
N GLN A 37 19.75 25.30 21.83
CA GLN A 37 19.00 26.29 22.60
C GLN A 37 17.50 26.04 22.58
N ILE A 38 16.93 25.65 21.44
CA ILE A 38 15.51 25.27 21.35
C ILE A 38 15.25 24.02 22.20
N TYR A 39 16.15 23.05 22.19
CA TYR A 39 16.04 21.84 23.01
C TYR A 39 16.09 22.17 24.51
N ARG A 40 17.00 23.06 24.94
CA ARG A 40 17.06 23.53 26.34
C ARG A 40 15.81 24.31 26.75
N LEU A 41 15.32 25.22 25.92
CA LEU A 41 14.09 25.98 26.18
C LEU A 41 12.84 25.07 26.20
N HIS A 42 12.84 23.99 25.44
CA HIS A 42 11.78 22.99 25.45
C HIS A 42 11.81 22.12 26.72
N GLU A 43 13.00 21.76 27.21
CA GLU A 43 13.15 21.05 28.49
C GLU A 43 12.84 21.95 29.71
N GLU A 44 13.25 23.22 29.69
CA GLU A 44 12.89 24.21 30.72
C GLU A 44 11.37 24.45 30.77
N LYS A 45 10.70 24.57 29.62
CA LYS A 45 9.23 24.64 29.55
C LYS A 45 8.53 23.34 29.94
N LYS A 46 9.15 22.17 29.76
CA LYS A 46 8.62 20.89 30.30
C LYS A 46 8.74 20.82 31.82
N VAL A 47 9.73 21.46 32.43
CA VAL A 47 9.88 21.54 33.89
C VAL A 47 8.87 22.54 34.47
N GLU A 48 8.67 23.70 33.84
CA GLU A 48 7.62 24.65 34.22
C GLU A 48 6.20 24.12 34.01
N ASN A 49 5.93 23.42 32.89
CA ASN A 49 4.64 22.74 32.69
C ASN A 49 4.42 21.59 33.66
N ARG A 50 5.48 20.90 34.13
CA ARG A 50 5.36 19.92 35.23
C ARG A 50 5.02 20.58 36.57
N HIS A 51 5.48 21.80 36.83
CA HIS A 51 5.09 22.59 38.01
C HIS A 51 3.70 23.24 37.90
N PHE A 52 3.24 23.56 36.68
CA PHE A 52 1.89 24.06 36.45
C PHE A 52 0.85 22.92 36.46
N GLN A 53 1.18 21.78 35.85
CA GLN A 53 0.35 20.58 35.91
C GLN A 53 0.32 19.98 37.32
N SER A 54 1.36 20.08 38.14
CA SER A 54 1.29 19.63 39.55
C SER A 54 0.35 20.50 40.39
N ARG A 55 0.26 21.82 40.13
CA ARG A 55 -0.72 22.71 40.81
C ARG A 55 -2.17 22.49 40.35
N ALA A 56 -2.38 22.22 39.07
CA ALA A 56 -3.69 21.81 38.54
C ALA A 56 -4.11 20.40 39.01
N PHE A 57 -3.14 19.48 39.13
CA PHE A 57 -3.33 18.14 39.67
C PHE A 57 -3.66 18.19 41.16
N VAL A 58 -3.03 19.06 41.97
CA VAL A 58 -3.38 19.23 43.40
C VAL A 58 -4.79 19.82 43.60
N LYS A 59 -5.22 20.76 42.75
CA LYS A 59 -6.60 21.29 42.77
C LYS A 59 -7.63 20.23 42.35
N ASN A 60 -7.36 19.46 41.29
CA ASN A 60 -8.22 18.36 40.87
C ASN A 60 -8.20 17.19 41.85
N PHE A 61 -7.08 16.91 42.53
CA PHE A 61 -6.94 15.87 43.55
C PHE A 61 -7.69 16.22 44.84
N LEU A 62 -7.73 17.50 45.25
CA LEU A 62 -8.57 17.96 46.37
C LEU A 62 -10.07 17.90 46.04
N MET A 63 -10.44 18.12 44.77
CA MET A 63 -11.81 17.96 44.27
C MET A 63 -12.23 16.49 44.18
N LEU A 64 -11.34 15.62 43.70
CA LEU A 64 -11.52 14.15 43.64
C LEU A 64 -11.51 13.52 45.03
N ARG A 65 -10.71 14.02 45.99
CA ARG A 65 -10.73 13.55 47.39
C ARG A 65 -12.07 13.82 48.07
N ARG A 66 -12.76 14.92 47.73
CA ARG A 66 -14.14 15.21 48.19
C ARG A 66 -15.20 14.29 47.55
N ILE A 67 -14.94 13.77 46.35
CA ILE A 67 -15.82 12.84 45.64
C ILE A 67 -15.59 11.39 46.13
N CYS A 68 -14.34 10.99 46.37
CA CYS A 68 -13.97 9.68 46.92
C CYS A 68 -14.27 9.51 48.43
N LEU A 69 -14.51 10.60 49.17
CA LEU A 69 -15.04 10.54 50.55
C LEU A 69 -16.56 10.27 50.61
N LYS A 70 -17.25 10.26 49.46
CA LYS A 70 -18.70 9.99 49.35
C LYS A 70 -19.05 8.57 48.88
N TYR A 71 -18.07 7.80 48.39
CA TYR A 71 -18.25 6.42 47.93
C TYR A 71 -17.04 5.59 48.36
N GLY A 72 -17.25 4.73 49.36
CA GLY A 72 -16.20 4.01 50.05
C GLY A 72 -15.47 2.94 49.22
N GLN A 73 -14.16 2.87 49.46
CA GLN A 73 -13.30 1.70 49.65
C GLN A 73 -13.30 0.58 48.58
N PHE A 74 -12.31 0.59 47.69
CA PHE A 74 -11.31 -0.49 47.53
C PHE A 74 -10.19 -0.05 46.57
N PHE A 75 -8.97 -0.57 46.78
CA PHE A 75 -7.72 -0.32 46.03
C PHE A 75 -6.84 0.86 46.48
N PHE A 76 -6.14 0.64 47.59
CA PHE A 76 -4.85 1.29 47.88
C PHE A 76 -3.84 0.19 48.23
N GLY A 77 -2.95 -0.13 47.29
CA GLY A 77 -1.90 -1.14 47.45
C GLY A 77 -1.38 -1.55 46.09
N ILE A 78 -0.07 -1.42 45.89
CA ILE A 78 0.66 -1.56 44.61
C ILE A 78 0.74 -0.25 43.79
N PHE A 79 1.36 0.80 44.35
CA PHE A 79 2.04 1.83 43.53
C PHE A 79 3.15 2.57 44.31
N LEU A 80 3.90 1.83 45.14
CA LEU A 80 5.02 2.37 45.94
C LEU A 80 6.28 1.49 45.82
N GLY A 81 6.59 1.04 44.60
CA GLY A 81 7.72 0.13 44.34
C GLY A 81 8.66 0.49 43.18
N ILE A 82 8.42 1.55 42.40
CA ILE A 82 9.25 1.85 41.21
C ILE A 82 9.53 3.36 41.08
N ALA A 83 10.11 3.95 42.12
CA ALA A 83 10.68 5.31 42.07
C ALA A 83 12.01 5.40 42.85
N ALA A 84 12.79 4.31 42.83
CA ALA A 84 14.11 4.24 43.44
C ALA A 84 15.04 3.41 42.55
N ASN A 85 15.31 3.90 41.34
CA ASN A 85 16.47 3.50 40.52
C ASN A 85 16.53 4.41 39.29
N HIS A 86 17.12 5.59 39.43
CA HIS A 86 17.82 6.34 38.37
C HIS A 86 18.40 7.62 38.99
N PHE A 87 19.38 7.45 39.88
CA PHE A 87 20.32 8.50 40.26
C PHE A 87 21.71 7.87 40.30
N PHE A 88 22.43 7.96 39.20
CA PHE A 88 23.88 7.71 39.17
C PHE A 88 24.57 8.74 38.26
N VAL A 89 25.07 9.78 38.94
CA VAL A 89 26.35 10.49 38.76
C VAL A 89 27.01 10.41 37.37
N ALA A 90 26.93 11.51 36.61
CA ALA A 90 27.90 11.84 35.57
C ALA A 90 28.91 12.86 36.12
N LYS A 91 30.17 12.44 36.15
CA LYS A 91 31.34 13.16 36.67
C LYS A 91 31.76 14.26 35.68
N SER A 92 32.01 15.45 36.19
CA SER A 92 32.47 16.63 35.45
C SER A 92 33.83 16.41 34.79
N SER A 93 33.92 16.61 33.47
CA SER A 93 35.18 16.89 32.78
C SER A 93 35.19 18.36 32.37
N ASN A 94 36.03 19.14 33.04
CA ASN A 94 36.40 20.49 32.64
C ASN A 94 37.21 20.44 31.35
N SER A 95 36.64 20.93 30.26
CA SER A 95 37.39 21.42 29.11
C SER A 95 36.65 22.63 28.56
N SER A 96 37.20 23.80 28.81
CA SER A 96 36.80 25.07 28.19
C SER A 96 37.18 25.08 26.70
N PRO A 97 36.24 25.33 25.78
CA PRO A 97 36.57 25.83 24.45
C PRO A 97 36.28 27.34 24.43
N THR A 98 37.36 28.12 24.42
CA THR A 98 37.36 29.50 23.99
C THR A 98 37.06 29.57 22.49
N SER A 99 35.80 29.84 22.15
CA SER A 99 35.37 30.53 20.92
C SER A 99 33.91 30.93 21.11
N VAL A 100 33.69 32.13 21.63
CA VAL A 100 32.37 32.78 21.57
C VAL A 100 32.17 33.18 20.12
N GLU A 101 31.70 32.25 19.29
CA GLU A 101 30.94 32.63 18.11
C GLU A 101 29.66 33.28 18.62
N ASN A 102 29.33 34.48 18.13
CA ASN A 102 28.05 35.12 18.38
C ASN A 102 26.93 34.19 17.88
N ALA A 103 26.41 33.37 18.79
CA ALA A 103 25.21 32.59 18.55
C ALA A 103 24.09 33.60 18.29
N ALA A 104 23.46 33.49 17.12
CA ALA A 104 22.37 34.39 16.75
C ALA A 104 21.31 34.40 17.87
N SER A 105 20.87 35.61 18.26
CA SER A 105 19.81 35.76 19.26
C SER A 105 18.45 35.51 18.59
N PHE A 106 17.58 34.78 19.28
CA PHE A 106 16.23 34.47 18.80
C PHE A 106 15.18 34.84 19.84
N SER A 107 14.13 35.54 19.39
CA SER A 107 12.99 35.91 20.22
C SER A 107 11.69 35.27 19.72
N SER A 108 10.73 35.07 20.63
CA SER A 108 9.40 34.59 20.23
C SER A 108 8.58 35.74 19.67
N ILE A 109 7.88 35.50 18.55
CA ILE A 109 7.01 36.48 17.91
C ILE A 109 5.62 35.87 17.66
N PRO A 110 4.53 36.53 18.07
CA PRO A 110 3.18 36.12 17.69
C PRO A 110 2.92 36.47 16.21
N ILE A 111 2.51 35.48 15.42
CA ILE A 111 2.20 35.64 14.00
C ILE A 111 0.69 35.59 13.81
N LEU A 112 0.15 36.62 13.16
CA LEU A 112 -1.25 36.73 12.77
C LEU A 112 -1.47 36.04 11.41
N ILE A 113 -2.36 35.05 11.36
CA ILE A 113 -2.66 34.33 10.12
C ILE A 113 -3.92 34.91 9.48
N ASN A 114 -3.82 35.36 8.23
CA ASN A 114 -4.96 35.86 7.43
C ASN A 114 -5.79 36.97 8.11
N GLY A 115 -5.19 37.74 9.02
CA GLY A 115 -5.89 38.79 9.76
C GLY A 115 -6.73 38.29 10.95
N ASP A 116 -6.74 36.98 11.22
CA ASP A 116 -7.50 36.38 12.32
C ASP A 116 -6.81 36.60 13.67
N THR A 117 -7.37 37.50 14.48
CA THR A 117 -6.80 37.88 15.79
C THR A 117 -6.87 36.79 16.84
N ASP A 118 -7.75 35.81 16.66
CA ASP A 118 -8.01 34.74 17.62
C ASP A 118 -7.14 33.50 17.33
N ASN A 119 -6.58 33.39 16.12
CA ASN A 119 -5.76 32.27 15.69
C ASN A 119 -4.29 32.66 15.49
N ARG A 120 -3.63 33.05 16.59
CA ARG A 120 -2.20 33.40 16.60
C ARG A 120 -1.33 32.17 16.78
N ILE A 121 -0.23 32.11 16.02
CA ILE A 121 0.81 31.10 16.22
C ILE A 121 2.08 31.74 16.77
N ASN A 122 2.81 30.99 17.59
CA ASN A 122 4.09 31.46 18.13
C ASN A 122 5.22 31.04 17.19
N GLY A 123 5.77 32.00 16.45
CA GLY A 123 6.98 31.83 15.66
C GLY A 123 8.23 32.21 16.44
N VAL A 124 9.35 32.19 15.73
CA VAL A 124 10.66 32.63 16.23
C VAL A 124 11.20 33.68 15.26
N ARG A 125 11.76 34.77 15.78
CA ARG A 125 12.43 35.81 15.00
C ARG A 125 13.92 35.74 15.31
N ASN A 126 14.75 35.80 14.29
CA ASN A 126 16.18 36.04 14.46
C ASN A 126 16.39 37.54 14.70
N ASP A 127 16.88 37.90 15.89
CA ASP A 127 17.02 39.29 16.31
C ASP A 127 18.12 40.03 15.53
N GLU A 128 19.05 39.31 14.90
CA GLU A 128 20.12 39.89 14.08
C GLU A 128 19.68 40.15 12.63
N THR A 129 18.91 39.23 12.04
CA THR A 129 18.55 39.26 10.61
C THR A 129 17.13 39.73 10.34
N ASP A 130 16.30 39.86 11.37
CA ASP A 130 14.86 40.10 11.27
C ASP A 130 14.07 38.98 10.55
N GLU A 131 14.69 37.82 10.37
CA GLU A 131 14.05 36.69 9.71
C GLU A 131 13.06 35.99 10.65
N VAL A 132 11.85 35.72 10.15
CA VAL A 132 10.77 35.09 10.91
C VAL A 132 10.60 33.64 10.49
N PHE A 133 10.66 32.74 11.46
CA PHE A 133 10.53 31.30 11.31
C PHE A 133 9.17 30.83 11.81
N PHE A 134 8.49 30.05 10.96
CA PHE A 134 7.19 29.47 11.26
C PHE A 134 7.34 28.05 11.82
N PRO A 135 6.52 27.62 12.79
CA PRO A 135 6.54 26.25 13.28
C PRO A 135 6.15 25.24 12.20
N TRP A 136 6.98 24.21 12.01
CA TRP A 136 6.71 23.14 11.04
C TRP A 136 5.35 22.46 11.25
N ILE A 137 4.95 22.20 12.50
CA ILE A 137 3.67 21.56 12.83
C ILE A 137 2.48 22.35 12.26
N TRP A 138 2.58 23.69 12.27
CA TRP A 138 1.57 24.55 11.68
C TRP A 138 1.66 24.55 10.15
N LEU A 139 2.85 24.75 9.58
CA LEU A 139 3.07 24.75 8.12
C LEU A 139 2.54 23.47 7.47
N LYS A 140 2.86 22.32 8.06
CA LYS A 140 2.43 20.99 7.63
C LYS A 140 0.91 20.91 7.47
N SER A 141 0.18 21.35 8.49
CA SER A 141 -1.29 21.27 8.49
C SER A 141 -1.95 22.34 7.64
N PHE A 142 -1.36 23.54 7.57
CA PHE A 142 -1.96 24.67 6.87
C PHE A 142 -1.81 24.53 5.35
N PHE A 143 -0.64 24.08 4.88
CA PHE A 143 -0.36 23.91 3.45
C PHE A 143 -0.56 22.47 2.95
N ASP A 144 -0.90 21.51 3.83
CA ASP A 144 -0.99 20.07 3.52
C ASP A 144 0.28 19.52 2.86
N VAL A 145 1.42 19.82 3.48
CA VAL A 145 2.77 19.42 3.03
C VAL A 145 3.39 18.40 3.98
N PHE A 146 4.49 17.78 3.56
CA PHE A 146 5.10 16.64 4.27
C PHE A 146 6.57 16.89 4.54
N GLY A 147 7.10 16.20 5.54
CA GLY A 147 8.50 16.29 5.88
C GLY A 147 8.81 15.63 7.21
N ASP A 148 10.02 15.10 7.28
CA ASP A 148 10.54 14.39 8.45
C ASP A 148 12.07 14.52 8.46
N PHE A 149 12.65 14.28 9.64
CA PHE A 149 14.10 14.22 9.78
C PHE A 149 14.63 12.87 9.26
N GLY A 150 15.73 12.89 8.53
CA GLY A 150 16.32 11.68 7.97
C GLY A 150 17.74 11.86 7.45
N GLY A 151 18.33 10.73 7.02
CA GLY A 151 19.71 10.67 6.55
C GLY A 151 20.74 10.54 7.67
N GLU A 152 22.02 10.47 7.31
CA GLU A 152 23.13 10.28 8.27
C GLU A 152 23.38 11.50 9.16
N LYS A 153 22.82 12.67 8.81
CA LYS A 153 23.10 13.96 9.45
C LYS A 153 21.89 14.59 10.14
N ASP A 154 20.80 13.85 10.30
CA ASP A 154 19.56 14.36 10.90
C ASP A 154 19.06 15.63 10.19
N GLU A 155 19.03 15.59 8.85
CA GLU A 155 18.58 16.71 8.03
C GLU A 155 17.06 16.66 7.86
N PHE A 156 16.40 17.82 7.89
CA PHE A 156 14.97 17.91 7.64
C PHE A 156 14.67 17.81 6.14
N ILE A 157 13.92 16.79 5.73
CA ILE A 157 13.57 16.54 4.32
C ILE A 157 12.14 17.03 4.07
N PHE A 158 11.99 18.20 3.47
CA PHE A 158 10.70 18.73 3.02
C PHE A 158 10.20 17.99 1.75
N LYS A 159 8.90 17.74 1.68
CA LYS A 159 8.23 17.14 0.53
C LYS A 159 6.87 17.81 0.28
N ASN A 160 6.63 18.28 -0.94
CA ASN A 160 5.33 18.83 -1.32
C ASN A 160 4.24 17.75 -1.43
N SER A 161 4.63 16.50 -1.69
CA SER A 161 3.73 15.35 -1.80
C SER A 161 4.33 14.13 -1.09
N TYR A 162 3.48 13.22 -0.61
CA TYR A 162 3.92 11.99 0.08
C TYR A 162 4.17 10.80 -0.86
N SER A 163 3.70 10.87 -2.10
CA SER A 163 3.74 9.74 -3.03
C SER A 163 4.98 9.82 -3.93
N GLU A 164 5.68 8.70 -4.08
CA GLU A 164 6.92 8.64 -4.85
C GLU A 164 6.66 8.29 -6.33
N MET A 165 7.35 9.01 -7.22
CA MET A 165 7.33 8.75 -8.65
C MET A 165 8.30 7.61 -8.98
N ASN A 166 7.76 6.40 -9.12
CA ASN A 166 8.54 5.18 -9.35
C ASN A 166 8.68 4.78 -10.82
N TYR A 167 8.01 5.49 -11.74
CA TYR A 167 8.06 5.20 -13.17
C TYR A 167 8.76 6.34 -13.91
N LYS A 168 9.82 6.02 -14.64
CA LYS A 168 10.57 7.00 -15.45
C LYS A 168 10.12 7.06 -16.91
N GLY A 169 9.22 6.17 -17.34
CA GLY A 169 8.77 6.14 -18.73
C GLY A 169 9.82 5.63 -19.73
N ASP A 170 10.96 5.10 -19.27
CA ASP A 170 12.11 4.78 -20.12
C ASP A 170 11.99 3.42 -20.85
N GLU A 171 11.15 2.51 -20.39
CA GLU A 171 10.92 1.20 -21.02
C GLU A 171 9.65 1.19 -21.89
N GLU A 172 9.68 0.48 -23.02
CA GLU A 172 8.52 0.32 -23.90
C GLU A 172 7.47 -0.59 -23.25
N TYR A 173 6.20 -0.15 -23.25
CA TYR A 173 5.12 -0.98 -22.75
C TYR A 173 4.65 -1.94 -23.85
N THR A 174 4.59 -3.23 -23.52
CA THR A 174 3.96 -4.25 -24.35
C THR A 174 2.96 -5.04 -23.50
N PRO A 175 1.97 -5.71 -24.11
CA PRO A 175 1.02 -6.54 -23.37
C PRO A 175 1.68 -7.65 -22.52
N MET A 176 2.94 -7.99 -22.81
CA MET A 176 3.73 -9.00 -22.10
C MET A 176 4.80 -8.43 -21.17
N SER A 177 5.02 -7.12 -21.15
CA SER A 177 5.91 -6.48 -20.16
C SER A 177 5.21 -6.29 -18.81
N SER A 178 5.95 -5.78 -17.82
CA SER A 178 5.37 -5.39 -16.53
C SER A 178 4.14 -4.52 -16.75
N PHE A 179 3.03 -4.87 -16.09
CA PHE A 179 1.83 -4.05 -16.07
C PHE A 179 2.10 -2.75 -15.32
N MET A 180 2.55 -1.73 -16.05
CA MET A 180 2.98 -0.44 -15.50
C MET A 180 3.94 -0.63 -14.30
N THR A 181 3.67 0.04 -13.18
CA THR A 181 4.42 -0.03 -11.92
C THR A 181 3.96 -1.14 -10.97
N PHE A 182 3.09 -2.06 -11.41
CA PHE A 182 2.49 -3.04 -10.50
C PHE A 182 3.50 -4.02 -9.91
N GLY A 183 4.70 -4.14 -10.49
CA GLY A 183 5.82 -4.86 -9.86
C GLY A 183 6.14 -4.36 -8.44
N ASN A 184 5.90 -3.07 -8.17
CA ASN A 184 6.11 -2.45 -6.86
C ASN A 184 4.92 -2.61 -5.91
N TYR A 185 3.78 -3.13 -6.39
CA TYR A 185 2.55 -3.19 -5.62
C TYR A 185 2.52 -4.48 -4.80
N ARG A 186 2.32 -4.36 -3.49
CA ARG A 186 2.01 -5.47 -2.57
C ARG A 186 0.54 -5.46 -2.25
N VAL A 187 -0.28 -5.97 -3.17
CA VAL A 187 -1.75 -5.91 -3.09
C VAL A 187 -2.23 -6.66 -1.85
N GLU A 188 -1.70 -7.85 -1.63
CA GLU A 188 -1.94 -8.72 -0.48
C GLU A 188 -1.70 -8.01 0.87
N SER A 189 -0.75 -7.09 0.95
CA SER A 189 -0.40 -6.38 2.19
C SER A 189 -1.38 -5.25 2.57
N ARG A 190 -2.27 -4.85 1.66
CA ARG A 190 -3.21 -3.73 1.88
C ARG A 190 -4.18 -4.05 3.01
N GLU A 191 -4.53 -3.06 3.83
CA GLU A 191 -5.41 -3.24 5.00
C GLU A 191 -6.81 -3.71 4.64
N ARG A 192 -7.29 -3.32 3.46
CA ARG A 192 -8.58 -3.76 2.90
C ARG A 192 -8.57 -5.20 2.36
N VAL A 193 -7.41 -5.85 2.27
CA VAL A 193 -7.32 -7.30 1.99
C VAL A 193 -7.42 -8.03 3.32
N LYS A 194 -8.53 -8.73 3.53
CA LYS A 194 -8.82 -9.50 4.74
C LYS A 194 -7.84 -10.67 4.88
N LEU A 195 -7.69 -11.43 3.80
CA LEU A 195 -6.85 -12.61 3.67
C LEU A 195 -6.73 -12.99 2.19
N ILE A 196 -5.85 -13.94 1.88
CA ILE A 196 -5.89 -14.67 0.61
C ILE A 196 -6.75 -15.92 0.83
N SER A 197 -7.81 -16.12 0.06
CA SER A 197 -8.74 -17.25 0.22
C SER A 197 -7.98 -18.57 0.15
N GLY A 198 -8.17 -19.46 1.13
CA GLY A 198 -7.54 -20.78 1.10
C GLY A 198 -8.13 -21.71 0.03
N VAL A 199 -9.38 -21.46 -0.36
CA VAL A 199 -10.06 -22.21 -1.42
C VAL A 199 -9.60 -21.73 -2.79
N GLU A 200 -9.69 -20.42 -3.02
CA GLU A 200 -9.53 -19.79 -4.34
C GLU A 200 -8.10 -19.30 -4.63
N GLY A 201 -7.25 -19.13 -3.61
CA GLY A 201 -5.89 -18.59 -3.79
C GLY A 201 -5.83 -17.11 -4.17
N VAL A 202 -6.93 -16.34 -4.02
CA VAL A 202 -7.02 -14.92 -4.39
C VAL A 202 -7.43 -14.02 -3.22
N PRO A 203 -7.17 -12.70 -3.26
CA PRO A 203 -7.55 -11.78 -2.19
C PRO A 203 -9.05 -11.72 -1.92
N PHE A 204 -9.40 -11.70 -0.63
CA PHE A 204 -10.74 -11.44 -0.13
C PHE A 204 -10.79 -10.02 0.47
N SER A 205 -11.61 -9.14 -0.10
CA SER A 205 -11.64 -7.71 0.22
C SER A 205 -12.59 -7.40 1.37
N THR A 206 -12.36 -6.28 2.05
CA THR A 206 -13.28 -5.67 3.04
C THR A 206 -13.51 -4.17 2.77
N GLN A 207 -13.15 -3.72 1.56
CA GLN A 207 -13.07 -2.30 1.22
C GLN A 207 -14.39 -1.53 1.46
N TRP A 208 -15.53 -2.15 1.15
CA TRP A 208 -16.85 -1.54 1.37
C TRP A 208 -17.73 -2.27 2.40
N SER A 209 -17.42 -3.52 2.72
CA SER A 209 -18.17 -4.36 3.67
C SER A 209 -17.19 -5.12 4.60
N PRO A 210 -17.37 -5.08 5.94
CA PRO A 210 -16.52 -5.83 6.88
C PRO A 210 -16.73 -7.37 6.82
N GLU A 211 -17.89 -7.84 6.34
CA GLU A 211 -18.19 -9.25 6.08
C GLU A 211 -17.16 -9.82 5.08
N GLY A 212 -16.89 -9.02 4.05
CA GLY A 212 -15.89 -9.26 3.03
C GLY A 212 -16.45 -9.96 1.80
N TYR A 213 -15.78 -9.78 0.68
CA TYR A 213 -16.25 -10.20 -0.64
C TYR A 213 -15.07 -10.32 -1.61
N PHE A 214 -15.23 -11.11 -2.66
CA PHE A 214 -14.28 -11.14 -3.77
C PHE A 214 -14.44 -9.87 -4.60
N TYR A 215 -13.37 -9.09 -4.73
CA TYR A 215 -13.41 -7.85 -5.49
C TYR A 215 -12.58 -7.99 -6.77
N PRO A 216 -13.19 -8.07 -7.97
CA PRO A 216 -12.50 -8.38 -9.22
C PRO A 216 -11.33 -7.44 -9.52
N VAL A 217 -11.45 -6.14 -9.23
CA VAL A 217 -10.35 -5.17 -9.39
C VAL A 217 -9.15 -5.55 -8.53
N GLN A 218 -9.38 -5.93 -7.28
CA GLN A 218 -8.30 -6.29 -6.35
C GLN A 218 -7.64 -7.62 -6.73
N ILE A 219 -8.43 -8.59 -7.19
CA ILE A 219 -7.95 -9.89 -7.65
C ILE A 219 -7.10 -9.73 -8.91
N ALA A 220 -7.59 -8.95 -9.89
CA ALA A 220 -6.84 -8.66 -11.10
C ALA A 220 -5.55 -7.87 -10.80
N GLN A 221 -5.59 -6.87 -9.90
CA GLN A 221 -4.38 -6.17 -9.45
C GLN A 221 -3.38 -7.11 -8.78
N TYR A 222 -3.83 -8.08 -7.98
CA TYR A 222 -2.97 -9.08 -7.36
C TYR A 222 -2.28 -9.95 -8.41
N GLY A 223 -3.04 -10.46 -9.39
CA GLY A 223 -2.50 -11.23 -10.50
C GLY A 223 -1.53 -10.43 -11.38
N LEU A 224 -1.89 -9.20 -11.76
CA LEU A 224 -1.05 -8.32 -12.59
C LEU A 224 0.24 -7.93 -11.86
N ALA A 225 0.18 -7.63 -10.55
CA ALA A 225 1.37 -7.38 -9.75
C ALA A 225 2.27 -8.61 -9.67
N ALA A 226 1.70 -9.79 -9.48
CA ALA A 226 2.44 -11.04 -9.50
C ALA A 226 3.08 -11.31 -10.87
N PHE A 227 2.34 -11.14 -11.96
CA PHE A 227 2.90 -11.24 -13.32
C PHE A 227 4.07 -10.28 -13.54
N SER A 228 3.89 -9.00 -13.21
CA SER A 228 4.93 -7.98 -13.34
C SER A 228 6.18 -8.34 -12.56
N ARG A 229 6.03 -8.81 -11.33
CA ARG A 229 7.16 -9.28 -10.51
C ARG A 229 7.79 -10.52 -11.13
N ASN A 230 7.00 -11.45 -11.66
CA ASN A 230 7.51 -12.67 -12.27
C ASN A 230 8.40 -12.39 -13.50
N VAL A 231 8.00 -11.46 -14.38
CA VAL A 231 8.77 -11.13 -15.60
C VAL A 231 9.97 -10.21 -15.35
N THR A 232 10.02 -9.55 -14.19
CA THR A 232 11.13 -8.65 -13.80
C THR A 232 12.11 -9.25 -12.77
N THR A 233 11.75 -10.37 -12.14
CA THR A 233 12.58 -11.01 -11.10
C THR A 233 13.72 -11.83 -11.73
N SER A 234 14.91 -11.77 -11.12
CA SER A 234 16.07 -12.55 -11.56
C SER A 234 15.87 -14.05 -11.34
N SER A 235 16.49 -14.89 -12.18
CA SER A 235 16.44 -16.35 -12.03
C SER A 235 17.00 -16.84 -10.67
N TYR A 236 17.93 -16.09 -10.07
CA TYR A 236 18.49 -16.40 -8.75
C TYR A 236 17.45 -16.31 -7.62
N ASP A 237 16.51 -15.37 -7.72
CA ASP A 237 15.44 -15.19 -6.72
C ASP A 237 14.36 -16.28 -6.77
N SER A 238 14.36 -17.13 -7.80
CA SER A 238 13.37 -18.20 -8.02
C SER A 238 13.77 -19.56 -7.42
N GLN A 239 14.92 -19.65 -6.72
CA GLN A 239 15.37 -20.90 -6.11
C GLN A 239 14.33 -21.46 -5.15
N ALA A 240 14.01 -22.74 -5.34
CA ALA A 240 13.05 -23.46 -4.52
C ALA A 240 13.61 -24.81 -4.10
N TYR A 241 13.31 -25.19 -2.86
CA TYR A 241 13.55 -26.53 -2.35
C TYR A 241 12.31 -27.37 -2.62
N THR A 242 12.48 -28.51 -3.30
CA THR A 242 11.41 -29.46 -3.55
C THR A 242 11.73 -30.77 -2.84
N ALA A 243 10.83 -31.20 -1.96
CA ALA A 243 10.83 -32.56 -1.42
C ALA A 243 9.72 -33.35 -2.11
N SER A 244 10.10 -34.49 -2.71
CA SER A 244 9.13 -35.47 -3.21
C SER A 244 8.70 -36.36 -2.05
N CYS A 245 7.44 -36.26 -1.65
CA CYS A 245 6.87 -37.09 -0.59
C CYS A 245 5.98 -38.13 -1.26
N GLY A 246 6.54 -39.22 -1.79
CA GLY A 246 5.75 -40.30 -2.42
C GLY A 246 5.02 -41.18 -1.39
N THR A 247 4.19 -40.59 -0.54
CA THR A 247 3.60 -41.27 0.62
C THR A 247 2.08 -41.10 0.67
N SER A 248 1.36 -42.22 0.61
CA SER A 248 0.01 -42.31 1.17
C SER A 248 0.11 -42.21 2.68
N PHE A 249 -0.76 -41.41 3.30
CA PHE A 249 -0.86 -41.30 4.75
C PHE A 249 -2.27 -41.65 5.19
N ASN A 250 -2.38 -42.38 6.30
CA ASN A 250 -3.65 -42.76 6.93
C ASN A 250 -3.48 -42.57 8.45
N GLN A 251 -4.57 -42.30 9.17
CA GLN A 251 -4.58 -41.92 10.60
C GLN A 251 -3.82 -42.89 11.54
N ASN A 252 -3.50 -44.10 11.08
CA ASN A 252 -2.87 -45.17 11.87
C ASN A 252 -1.37 -45.40 11.55
N SER A 253 -0.76 -44.64 10.64
CA SER A 253 0.69 -44.74 10.37
C SER A 253 1.44 -43.64 11.11
N ASP A 254 1.93 -43.97 12.31
CA ASP A 254 2.93 -43.17 13.00
C ASP A 254 4.31 -43.48 12.36
N PRO A 255 5.11 -42.49 11.92
CA PRO A 255 4.87 -41.05 11.99
C PRO A 255 4.21 -40.48 10.72
N PRO A 256 3.37 -39.43 10.85
CA PRO A 256 2.89 -38.64 9.72
C PRO A 256 4.06 -38.08 8.92
N CYS A 257 3.91 -37.91 7.61
CA CYS A 257 4.93 -37.32 6.76
C CYS A 257 5.34 -35.96 7.33
N SER A 258 6.53 -35.89 7.94
CA SER A 258 7.10 -34.68 8.52
C SER A 258 8.33 -34.29 7.73
N ILE A 259 8.28 -33.13 7.08
CA ILE A 259 9.45 -32.59 6.37
C ILE A 259 10.18 -31.66 7.33
N ASN A 260 11.34 -32.11 7.82
CA ASN A 260 12.26 -31.25 8.57
C ASN A 260 12.94 -30.29 7.59
N VAL A 261 12.38 -29.09 7.46
CA VAL A 261 12.94 -28.07 6.57
C VAL A 261 14.00 -27.28 7.33
N PHE A 262 15.28 -27.60 7.12
CA PHE A 262 16.37 -26.72 7.55
C PHE A 262 16.58 -25.64 6.49
N GLN A 263 16.01 -24.47 6.74
CA GLN A 263 15.90 -23.42 5.74
C GLN A 263 17.03 -22.38 5.81
N LYS A 264 17.41 -21.82 4.65
CA LYS A 264 18.05 -20.50 4.51
C LYS A 264 17.01 -19.40 4.75
N HIS A 265 17.41 -18.34 5.45
CA HIS A 265 16.57 -17.17 5.73
C HIS A 265 15.80 -16.67 4.50
N SER A 266 14.55 -16.24 4.67
CA SER A 266 13.67 -15.51 3.72
C SER A 266 12.69 -16.26 2.79
N ASN A 267 12.64 -17.59 2.74
CA ASN A 267 11.57 -18.26 1.97
C ASN A 267 10.29 -18.38 2.81
N SER A 268 9.18 -17.81 2.34
CA SER A 268 7.87 -17.92 2.99
C SER A 268 6.81 -18.53 2.08
N TYR A 269 7.12 -18.80 0.82
CA TYR A 269 6.14 -19.26 -0.15
C TYR A 269 6.14 -20.79 -0.26
N LEU A 270 5.07 -21.42 0.24
CA LEU A 270 4.89 -22.85 0.27
C LEU A 270 3.91 -23.30 -0.81
N THR A 271 4.29 -24.30 -1.60
CA THR A 271 3.40 -25.03 -2.52
C THR A 271 3.33 -26.50 -2.12
N VAL A 272 2.13 -27.03 -1.93
CA VAL A 272 1.86 -28.44 -1.63
C VAL A 272 0.99 -29.01 -2.74
N CYS A 273 1.47 -30.03 -3.44
CA CYS A 273 0.70 -30.76 -4.45
C CYS A 273 0.30 -32.14 -3.95
N PHE A 274 -0.91 -32.58 -4.27
CA PHE A 274 -1.53 -33.81 -3.78
C PHE A 274 -2.36 -34.48 -4.88
N GLU A 275 -2.61 -35.80 -4.75
CA GLU A 275 -3.69 -36.47 -5.51
C GLU A 275 -5.04 -36.24 -4.85
N HIS A 276 -5.09 -36.30 -3.51
CA HIS A 276 -6.27 -35.96 -2.72
C HIS A 276 -5.86 -35.72 -1.26
N LEU A 277 -6.68 -34.94 -0.54
CA LEU A 277 -6.66 -34.77 0.91
C LEU A 277 -8.10 -34.93 1.42
N SER A 278 -8.26 -35.65 2.54
CA SER A 278 -9.55 -35.82 3.23
C SER A 278 -10.23 -34.48 3.57
N ALA A 279 -11.57 -34.50 3.57
CA ALA A 279 -12.44 -33.33 3.67
C ALA A 279 -12.13 -32.46 4.90
N GLY A 280 -12.28 -31.12 4.79
CA GLY A 280 -12.10 -30.21 5.91
C GLY A 280 -10.66 -29.74 6.17
N SER A 281 -9.81 -29.73 5.14
CA SER A 281 -8.42 -29.35 5.31
C SER A 281 -8.20 -27.91 5.74
N SER A 282 -7.35 -27.72 6.75
CA SER A 282 -6.91 -26.43 7.24
C SER A 282 -5.40 -26.31 7.17
N ILE A 283 -4.91 -25.12 6.82
CA ILE A 283 -3.52 -24.75 7.11
C ILE A 283 -3.48 -24.15 8.50
N ILE A 284 -2.68 -24.74 9.40
CA ILE A 284 -2.43 -24.19 10.74
C ILE A 284 -1.05 -23.53 10.71
N VAL A 285 -0.99 -22.24 11.00
CA VAL A 285 0.26 -21.46 11.06
C VAL A 285 0.48 -21.12 12.53
N ASP A 286 1.46 -21.78 13.17
CA ASP A 286 1.72 -21.70 14.62
C ASP A 286 3.09 -21.07 14.93
N HIS A 287 3.09 -20.03 15.77
CA HIS A 287 4.27 -19.36 16.33
C HIS A 287 4.50 -19.88 17.76
N SER A 288 5.24 -20.98 17.92
CA SER A 288 5.84 -21.35 19.20
C SER A 288 6.90 -22.46 19.07
N PRO A 289 7.97 -22.45 19.89
CA PRO A 289 8.98 -23.52 19.93
C PRO A 289 8.53 -24.79 20.67
N ARG A 290 7.25 -24.93 21.04
CA ARG A 290 6.76 -26.09 21.80
C ARG A 290 5.41 -26.59 21.27
N ILE A 291 5.49 -27.82 20.74
CA ILE A 291 4.47 -28.88 20.60
C ILE A 291 3.07 -28.46 21.07
N SER A 292 2.11 -28.39 20.15
CA SER A 292 0.70 -28.52 20.51
C SER A 292 0.31 -30.00 20.57
N THR A 293 -0.09 -30.41 21.77
CA THR A 293 -0.91 -31.60 22.01
C THR A 293 -2.35 -31.13 22.14
N SER A 294 -3.26 -31.75 21.40
CA SER A 294 -4.52 -32.33 21.94
C SER A 294 -5.46 -32.73 20.80
N ASP A 295 -5.98 -33.94 20.97
CA ASP A 295 -6.92 -34.64 20.13
C ASP A 295 -8.20 -33.82 19.88
N SER A 296 -8.45 -33.45 18.64
CA SER A 296 -9.81 -33.35 18.12
C SER A 296 -10.06 -34.59 17.27
N LYS A 297 -11.04 -35.40 17.67
CA LYS A 297 -11.54 -36.58 16.93
C LYS A 297 -12.27 -36.20 15.64
N GLU A 298 -11.80 -35.19 14.92
CA GLU A 298 -12.36 -34.81 13.63
C GLU A 298 -11.61 -35.53 12.52
N ARG A 299 -12.36 -36.22 11.65
CA ARG A 299 -11.86 -36.97 10.49
C ARG A 299 -11.41 -36.06 9.34
N THR A 300 -10.95 -34.85 9.66
CA THR A 300 -10.60 -33.84 8.67
C THR A 300 -9.11 -33.90 8.37
N GLY A 301 -8.76 -33.90 7.07
CA GLY A 301 -7.37 -33.71 6.66
C GLY A 301 -6.87 -32.37 7.19
N ARG A 302 -5.56 -32.16 7.41
CA ARG A 302 -5.01 -30.81 7.66
C ARG A 302 -3.51 -30.77 7.37
N VAL A 303 -3.04 -29.58 7.00
CA VAL A 303 -1.62 -29.27 6.77
C VAL A 303 -1.16 -28.34 7.89
N GLU A 304 -0.38 -28.84 8.83
CA GLU A 304 0.14 -28.03 9.93
C GLU A 304 1.53 -27.49 9.58
N ILE A 305 1.72 -26.18 9.71
CA ILE A 305 2.96 -25.47 9.43
C ILE A 305 3.41 -24.78 10.72
N HIS A 306 4.48 -25.31 11.31
CA HIS A 306 5.10 -24.69 12.47
C HIS A 306 6.24 -23.79 12.01
N TYR A 307 6.24 -22.52 12.41
CA TYR A 307 7.24 -21.52 11.99
C TYR A 307 7.76 -20.69 13.15
N ILE A 308 8.91 -20.05 12.93
CA ILE A 308 9.52 -19.06 13.80
C ILE A 308 9.62 -17.76 12.99
N ALA A 309 9.12 -16.67 13.57
CA ALA A 309 9.23 -15.34 13.00
C ALA A 309 9.71 -14.33 14.05
N SER A 310 10.56 -13.40 13.62
CA SER A 310 11.04 -12.28 14.41
C SER A 310 10.18 -11.04 14.16
N LYS A 311 10.16 -10.14 15.16
CA LYS A 311 9.48 -8.83 15.11
C LYS A 311 7.96 -8.89 14.93
N VAL A 312 7.37 -10.07 15.02
CA VAL A 312 5.92 -10.25 15.13
C VAL A 312 5.51 -9.83 16.55
N PRO A 313 4.43 -9.07 16.74
CA PRO A 313 3.99 -8.66 18.07
C PRO A 313 3.74 -9.86 18.97
N GLU A 314 4.28 -9.82 20.20
CA GLU A 314 4.10 -10.86 21.22
C GLU A 314 2.67 -10.87 21.79
N GLU A 315 1.92 -9.78 21.64
CA GLU A 315 0.56 -9.62 22.16
C GLU A 315 -0.46 -9.43 21.03
N VAL A 316 -1.33 -10.42 20.83
CA VAL A 316 -2.59 -10.27 20.08
C VAL A 316 -3.71 -10.02 21.10
N PRO A 317 -4.58 -9.01 20.91
CA PRO A 317 -5.81 -8.92 21.69
C PRO A 317 -6.66 -10.17 21.40
N MET A 318 -6.72 -11.08 22.37
CA MET A 318 -7.54 -12.28 22.30
C MET A 318 -9.01 -11.90 22.09
N ILE A 319 -9.61 -12.35 20.99
CA ILE A 319 -11.06 -12.35 20.81
C ILE A 319 -11.58 -13.66 21.42
N GLU A 320 -12.29 -13.50 22.53
CA GLU A 320 -13.23 -14.40 23.21
C GLU A 320 -12.88 -15.90 23.43
N LYS A 321 -12.68 -16.23 24.72
CA LYS A 321 -12.70 -17.56 25.33
C LYS A 321 -11.71 -18.59 24.76
N ALA A 322 -10.42 -18.35 24.95
CA ALA A 322 -9.45 -19.43 25.14
C ALA A 322 -8.73 -19.18 26.47
N GLU A 323 -8.73 -20.20 27.33
CA GLU A 323 -8.07 -20.16 28.63
C GLU A 323 -6.60 -19.72 28.49
N LYS A 324 -6.13 -18.89 29.43
CA LYS A 324 -4.73 -18.50 29.56
C LYS A 324 -3.83 -19.74 29.69
N ARG A 325 -3.34 -20.27 28.58
CA ARG A 325 -2.24 -21.24 28.52
C ARG A 325 -1.34 -20.90 27.33
N GLY A 326 -0.27 -20.14 27.59
CA GLY A 326 0.92 -20.08 26.75
C GLY A 326 0.78 -19.43 25.36
N PHE A 327 1.63 -18.46 25.10
CA PHE A 327 1.81 -17.73 23.84
C PHE A 327 1.96 -18.63 22.59
N ALA A 328 0.85 -18.85 21.87
CA ALA A 328 0.81 -19.38 20.52
C ALA A 328 -0.45 -18.86 19.80
N ALA A 329 -0.30 -18.04 18.76
CA ALA A 329 -1.42 -17.61 17.94
C ALA A 329 -1.67 -18.67 16.85
N MET A 330 -2.67 -19.52 17.03
CA MET A 330 -3.08 -20.51 16.04
C MET A 330 -3.92 -19.84 14.94
N ILE A 331 -3.38 -19.77 13.72
CA ILE A 331 -4.10 -19.21 12.57
C ILE A 331 -4.57 -20.36 11.70
N ILE A 332 -5.90 -20.45 11.52
CA ILE A 332 -6.56 -21.51 10.76
C ILE A 332 -7.10 -20.93 9.46
N ILE A 333 -6.66 -21.47 8.34
CA ILE A 333 -7.14 -21.12 7.00
C ILE A 333 -7.77 -22.35 6.37
N GLY A 334 -9.08 -22.33 6.17
CA GLY A 334 -9.80 -23.38 5.47
C GLY A 334 -9.41 -23.41 4.00
N ILE A 335 -9.02 -24.57 3.49
CA ILE A 335 -8.64 -24.78 2.09
C ILE A 335 -9.71 -25.57 1.30
N GLY A 336 -10.88 -25.83 1.90
CA GLY A 336 -11.99 -26.53 1.26
C GLY A 336 -11.74 -28.03 1.08
N GLU A 337 -12.61 -28.69 0.31
CA GLU A 337 -12.45 -30.08 -0.07
C GLU A 337 -11.40 -30.25 -1.17
N ARG A 338 -10.51 -31.23 -1.01
CA ARG A 338 -9.38 -31.46 -1.92
C ARG A 338 -9.36 -32.92 -2.40
N ASN A 339 -10.51 -33.41 -2.86
CA ASN A 339 -10.73 -34.80 -3.28
C ASN A 339 -10.20 -35.13 -4.69
N ARG A 340 -9.50 -34.19 -5.34
CA ARG A 340 -8.96 -34.33 -6.70
C ARG A 340 -7.52 -33.83 -6.75
N PRO A 341 -6.73 -34.28 -7.75
CA PRO A 341 -5.35 -33.86 -7.87
C PRO A 341 -5.23 -32.35 -8.04
N GLY A 342 -4.30 -31.74 -7.31
CA GLY A 342 -4.14 -30.29 -7.31
C GLY A 342 -2.97 -29.81 -6.47
N CYS A 343 -2.76 -28.50 -6.46
CA CYS A 343 -1.74 -27.85 -5.65
C CYS A 343 -2.34 -26.67 -4.88
N ILE A 344 -1.79 -26.39 -3.71
CA ILE A 344 -2.09 -25.21 -2.90
C ILE A 344 -0.80 -24.43 -2.70
N SER A 345 -0.84 -23.15 -2.99
CA SER A 345 0.31 -22.24 -2.98
C SER A 345 0.01 -21.04 -2.08
N ARG A 346 0.88 -20.75 -1.10
CA ARG A 346 0.62 -19.77 -0.03
C ARG A 346 1.88 -19.01 0.39
N ASP A 347 1.75 -17.71 0.61
CA ASP A 347 2.72 -16.95 1.39
C ASP A 347 2.38 -17.05 2.88
N ILE A 348 3.10 -17.93 3.59
CA ILE A 348 2.88 -18.23 5.00
C ILE A 348 3.08 -16.99 5.88
N MET A 349 3.98 -16.08 5.48
CA MET A 349 4.23 -14.87 6.25
C MET A 349 3.06 -13.89 6.14
N ASN A 350 2.53 -13.71 4.93
CA ASN A 350 1.36 -12.87 4.73
C ASN A 350 0.14 -13.47 5.47
N ASP A 351 -0.06 -14.78 5.39
CA ASP A 351 -1.12 -15.49 6.11
C ASP A 351 -1.04 -15.28 7.62
N ALA A 352 0.16 -15.40 8.17
CA ALA A 352 0.42 -15.13 9.59
C ALA A 352 0.04 -13.68 9.96
N LEU A 353 0.58 -12.70 9.24
CA LEU A 353 0.34 -11.28 9.55
C LEU A 353 -1.14 -10.90 9.42
N LYS A 354 -1.86 -11.47 8.45
CA LYS A 354 -3.30 -11.24 8.28
C LYS A 354 -4.12 -11.90 9.38
N GLY A 355 -3.78 -13.13 9.77
CA GLY A 355 -4.44 -13.82 10.87
C GLY A 355 -4.30 -13.06 12.19
N LEU A 356 -3.09 -12.59 12.52
CA LEU A 356 -2.83 -11.76 13.70
C LEU A 356 -3.59 -10.43 13.64
N GLY A 357 -3.66 -9.83 12.45
CA GLY A 357 -4.29 -8.52 12.22
C GLY A 357 -5.81 -8.54 12.13
N LYS A 358 -6.44 -9.72 12.16
CA LYS A 358 -7.87 -9.92 11.91
C LYS A 358 -8.72 -9.13 12.91
N ARG A 359 -9.71 -8.41 12.39
CA ARG A 359 -10.71 -7.62 13.13
C ARG A 359 -12.05 -7.66 12.39
N ASN A 360 -13.15 -7.41 13.09
CA ASN A 360 -14.47 -7.21 12.49
C ASN A 360 -14.63 -5.75 12.01
N GLN A 361 -13.75 -5.31 11.11
CA GLN A 361 -13.69 -3.95 10.57
C GLN A 361 -13.34 -3.99 9.07
N LYS A 362 -13.52 -2.86 8.37
CA LYS A 362 -13.15 -2.70 6.94
C LYS A 362 -11.63 -2.69 6.69
N SER A 363 -10.83 -2.66 7.76
CA SER A 363 -9.37 -2.67 7.72
C SER A 363 -8.78 -3.71 8.68
N VAL A 364 -7.86 -4.50 8.17
CA VAL A 364 -7.00 -5.40 8.93
C VAL A 364 -5.88 -4.59 9.58
N ARG A 365 -5.57 -4.87 10.85
CA ARG A 365 -4.46 -4.21 11.54
C ARG A 365 -3.13 -4.61 10.89
N ARG A 366 -2.30 -3.62 10.56
CA ARG A 366 -0.96 -3.90 10.03
C ARG A 366 0.02 -4.32 11.12
N PHE A 367 0.79 -5.33 10.78
CA PHE A 367 1.95 -5.75 11.52
C PHE A 367 3.16 -5.84 10.60
N ARG A 368 4.34 -5.58 11.16
CA ARG A 368 5.62 -5.87 10.52
C ARG A 368 6.13 -7.17 11.13
N GLY A 369 6.83 -7.96 10.35
CA GLY A 369 7.49 -9.17 10.85
C GLY A 369 8.43 -9.72 9.78
N LYS A 370 9.28 -10.65 10.18
CA LYS A 370 10.14 -11.40 9.26
C LYS A 370 10.07 -12.89 9.59
N MET A 371 9.86 -13.71 8.56
CA MET A 371 9.94 -15.16 8.68
C MET A 371 11.41 -15.57 8.87
N ASP A 372 11.74 -16.16 10.01
CA ASP A 372 13.10 -16.60 10.31
C ASP A 372 13.35 -18.02 9.82
N LYS A 373 12.41 -18.94 10.12
CA LYS A 373 12.49 -20.36 9.76
C LYS A 373 11.13 -21.03 9.77
N ILE A 374 10.87 -21.96 8.84
CA ILE A 374 9.82 -22.98 8.97
C ILE A 374 10.42 -24.21 9.66
N ASN A 375 9.88 -24.61 10.81
CA ASN A 375 10.40 -25.71 11.62
C ASN A 375 9.98 -27.08 11.09
N SER A 376 8.69 -27.25 10.79
CA SER A 376 8.14 -28.50 10.28
C SER A 376 6.85 -28.26 9.52
N ILE A 377 6.61 -29.11 8.53
CA ILE A 377 5.33 -29.25 7.83
C ILE A 377 4.83 -30.65 8.12
N LYS A 378 3.63 -30.77 8.69
CA LYS A 378 2.99 -32.05 9.02
C LYS A 378 1.69 -32.20 8.26
N PHE A 379 1.44 -33.41 7.79
CA PHE A 379 0.19 -33.80 7.14
C PHE A 379 -0.58 -34.72 8.08
N VAL A 380 -1.82 -34.35 8.39
CA VAL A 380 -2.70 -35.10 9.30
C VAL A 380 -3.96 -35.49 8.52
N GLY A 381 -4.50 -36.68 8.81
CA GLY A 381 -5.70 -37.22 8.16
C GLY A 381 -5.37 -38.34 7.16
N GLU A 382 -6.14 -38.40 6.07
CA GLU A 382 -5.91 -39.31 4.94
C GLU A 382 -5.64 -38.51 3.65
N GLY A 383 -4.70 -38.96 2.83
CA GLY A 383 -4.41 -38.38 1.54
C GLY A 383 -3.12 -38.89 0.90
N VAL A 384 -2.79 -38.30 -0.25
CA VAL A 384 -1.54 -38.58 -0.97
C VAL A 384 -0.91 -37.26 -1.38
N ILE A 385 0.24 -36.95 -0.78
CA ILE A 385 1.08 -35.82 -1.20
C ILE A 385 1.91 -36.28 -2.40
N LYS A 386 2.10 -35.40 -3.38
CA LYS A 386 3.04 -35.61 -4.50
C LYS A 386 4.35 -34.91 -4.22
N SER A 387 4.26 -33.64 -3.85
CA SER A 387 5.42 -32.79 -3.67
C SER A 387 5.13 -31.65 -2.72
N VAL A 388 6.18 -31.23 -2.03
CA VAL A 388 6.19 -30.02 -1.22
C VAL A 388 7.35 -29.15 -1.68
N LYS A 389 7.05 -27.92 -2.05
CA LYS A 389 7.99 -26.95 -2.56
C LYS A 389 8.00 -25.70 -1.70
N LEU A 390 9.17 -25.26 -1.26
CA LEU A 390 9.36 -24.01 -0.54
C LEU A 390 10.24 -23.06 -1.35
N ALA A 391 9.74 -21.86 -1.63
CA ALA A 391 10.36 -20.86 -2.49
C ALA A 391 10.35 -19.47 -1.85
N LYS A 392 11.28 -18.61 -2.30
CA LYS A 392 11.34 -17.21 -1.87
C LYS A 392 10.08 -16.45 -2.27
N THR A 393 9.56 -16.74 -3.46
CA THR A 393 8.40 -16.09 -4.07
C THR A 393 7.53 -17.14 -4.75
N GLY A 394 6.27 -16.76 -5.04
CA GLY A 394 5.32 -17.62 -5.73
C GLY A 394 4.55 -16.93 -6.84
N TYR A 395 5.14 -15.89 -7.43
CA TYR A 395 4.46 -14.97 -8.32
C TYR A 395 3.71 -15.64 -9.48
N LEU A 396 4.27 -16.70 -10.08
CA LEU A 396 3.58 -17.46 -11.12
C LEU A 396 2.29 -18.12 -10.61
N GLU A 397 2.30 -18.66 -9.39
CA GLU A 397 1.14 -19.35 -8.80
C GLU A 397 0.06 -18.35 -8.37
N GLU A 398 0.47 -17.18 -7.86
CA GLU A 398 -0.44 -16.06 -7.56
C GLU A 398 -1.13 -15.55 -8.85
N PHE A 399 -0.35 -15.37 -9.92
CA PHE A 399 -0.86 -14.97 -11.23
C PHE A 399 -1.85 -15.99 -11.80
N LYS A 400 -1.49 -17.27 -11.79
CA LYS A 400 -2.37 -18.37 -12.25
C LYS A 400 -3.68 -18.40 -11.46
N SER A 401 -3.62 -18.33 -10.13
CA SER A 401 -4.80 -18.38 -9.28
C SER A 401 -5.76 -17.23 -9.59
N ALA A 402 -5.22 -16.01 -9.74
CA ALA A 402 -6.02 -14.84 -10.12
C ALA A 402 -6.62 -14.95 -11.54
N ALA A 403 -5.85 -15.45 -12.51
CA ALA A 403 -6.32 -15.63 -13.89
C ALA A 403 -7.45 -16.67 -13.98
N VAL A 404 -7.27 -17.84 -13.35
CA VAL A 404 -8.28 -18.90 -13.30
C VAL A 404 -9.54 -18.40 -12.59
N TRP A 405 -9.39 -17.75 -11.43
CA TRP A 405 -10.54 -17.21 -10.70
C TRP A 405 -11.35 -16.23 -11.57
N LEU A 406 -10.69 -15.28 -12.24
CA LEU A 406 -11.36 -14.32 -13.12
C LEU A 406 -12.06 -15.03 -14.29
N ARG A 407 -11.42 -16.00 -14.95
CA ARG A 407 -12.05 -16.75 -16.04
C ARG A 407 -13.31 -17.47 -15.57
N ASP A 408 -13.24 -18.14 -14.42
CA ASP A 408 -14.30 -19.02 -13.92
C ASP A 408 -15.46 -18.22 -13.27
N HIS A 409 -15.21 -16.99 -12.81
CA HIS A 409 -16.21 -16.09 -12.20
C HIS A 409 -16.68 -14.97 -13.14
N GLN A 410 -16.36 -15.07 -14.44
CA GLN A 410 -16.93 -14.18 -15.46
C GLN A 410 -18.36 -14.61 -15.78
N THR A 411 -19.29 -13.67 -15.87
CA THR A 411 -20.66 -13.97 -16.30
C THR A 411 -20.73 -14.25 -17.80
N GLU A 412 -21.84 -14.83 -18.25
CA GLU A 412 -22.12 -15.04 -19.68
C GLU A 412 -22.12 -13.72 -20.48
N ASN A 413 -22.48 -12.61 -19.83
CA ASN A 413 -22.44 -11.26 -20.40
C ASN A 413 -21.04 -10.62 -20.37
N GLY A 414 -20.02 -11.36 -19.94
CA GLY A 414 -18.63 -10.92 -19.92
C GLY A 414 -18.25 -10.01 -18.75
N THR A 415 -19.16 -9.81 -17.79
CA THR A 415 -18.92 -8.94 -16.63
C THR A 415 -18.27 -9.70 -15.48
N TRP A 416 -17.53 -8.96 -14.64
CA TRP A 416 -17.20 -9.38 -13.29
C TRP A 416 -17.99 -8.54 -12.27
N PRO A 417 -19.18 -9.01 -11.84
CA PRO A 417 -20.05 -8.24 -10.96
C PRO A 417 -19.41 -8.00 -9.58
N ILE A 418 -19.80 -6.90 -8.95
CA ILE A 418 -19.38 -6.55 -7.60
C ILE A 418 -20.54 -6.77 -6.63
N ASP A 419 -20.41 -7.77 -5.75
CA ASP A 419 -21.50 -8.28 -4.91
C ASP A 419 -21.81 -7.42 -3.67
N VAL A 420 -21.34 -6.17 -3.65
CA VAL A 420 -21.62 -5.22 -2.57
C VAL A 420 -22.08 -3.89 -3.14
N GLY A 421 -22.99 -3.23 -2.43
CA GLY A 421 -23.46 -1.92 -2.81
C GLY A 421 -22.39 -0.84 -2.65
N LYS A 422 -22.57 0.27 -3.37
CA LYS A 422 -21.68 1.43 -3.27
C LYS A 422 -22.49 2.72 -3.18
N GLU A 423 -22.41 3.33 -2.01
CA GLU A 423 -23.00 4.65 -1.72
C GLU A 423 -22.07 5.77 -2.18
N ARG A 424 -22.69 6.86 -2.65
CA ARG A 424 -22.02 8.13 -2.94
C ARG A 424 -23.02 9.28 -2.78
N ILE A 425 -22.62 10.32 -2.06
CA ILE A 425 -23.40 11.56 -1.90
C ILE A 425 -23.73 12.13 -3.29
N ASP A 426 -24.96 12.60 -3.48
CA ASP A 426 -25.51 13.17 -4.72
C ASP A 426 -25.74 12.17 -5.89
N TYR A 427 -25.57 10.88 -5.62
CA TYR A 427 -25.85 9.80 -6.57
C TYR A 427 -26.77 8.75 -5.96
N PRO A 428 -27.63 8.09 -6.76
CA PRO A 428 -28.33 6.90 -6.31
C PRO A 428 -27.33 5.78 -6.05
N ASP A 429 -27.61 4.95 -5.05
CA ASP A 429 -26.72 3.84 -4.68
C ASP A 429 -26.56 2.85 -5.84
N LEU A 430 -25.32 2.38 -6.03
CA LEU A 430 -25.10 1.20 -6.85
C LEU A 430 -25.50 -0.02 -6.03
N ILE A 431 -26.52 -0.74 -6.47
CA ILE A 431 -26.94 -2.00 -5.87
C ILE A 431 -25.96 -3.13 -6.24
N PRO A 432 -25.77 -4.17 -5.39
CA PRO A 432 -24.93 -5.32 -5.71
C PRO A 432 -25.17 -5.90 -7.11
N GLY A 433 -24.10 -6.32 -7.79
CA GLY A 433 -24.13 -6.84 -9.16
C GLY A 433 -23.71 -5.84 -10.23
N TRP A 434 -23.35 -4.61 -9.84
CA TRP A 434 -22.85 -3.58 -10.74
C TRP A 434 -21.48 -3.93 -11.34
N THR A 435 -21.22 -3.43 -12.55
CA THR A 435 -19.98 -3.67 -13.32
C THR A 435 -19.05 -2.46 -13.26
N SER A 436 -17.73 -2.65 -13.38
CA SER A 436 -16.75 -1.55 -13.39
C SER A 436 -15.85 -1.61 -14.61
N ALA A 437 -15.67 -0.49 -15.33
CA ALA A 437 -14.73 -0.43 -16.46
C ALA A 437 -13.30 -0.75 -16.04
N MET A 438 -12.92 -0.39 -14.81
CA MET A 438 -11.60 -0.73 -14.25
C MET A 438 -11.47 -2.23 -13.97
N ALA A 439 -12.54 -2.89 -13.51
CA ALA A 439 -12.56 -4.35 -13.37
C ALA A 439 -12.42 -5.02 -14.75
N GLN A 440 -13.18 -4.55 -15.74
CA GLN A 440 -13.11 -5.08 -17.10
C GLN A 440 -11.72 -4.88 -17.72
N GLY A 441 -11.15 -3.69 -17.61
CA GLY A 441 -9.80 -3.37 -18.11
C GLY A 441 -8.72 -4.28 -17.53
N HIS A 442 -8.62 -4.36 -16.20
CA HIS A 442 -7.65 -5.26 -15.58
C HIS A 442 -7.94 -6.73 -15.90
N GLY A 443 -9.22 -7.11 -15.99
CA GLY A 443 -9.63 -8.46 -16.38
C GLY A 443 -9.11 -8.80 -17.78
N ILE A 444 -9.28 -7.92 -18.77
CA ILE A 444 -8.75 -8.10 -20.12
C ILE A 444 -7.22 -8.20 -20.08
N SER A 445 -6.51 -7.29 -19.41
CA SER A 445 -5.05 -7.35 -19.25
C SER A 445 -4.56 -8.65 -18.62
N MET A 446 -5.30 -9.19 -17.64
CA MET A 446 -5.04 -10.49 -17.04
C MET A 446 -5.25 -11.63 -18.04
N MET A 447 -6.38 -11.64 -18.76
CA MET A 447 -6.70 -12.67 -19.73
C MET A 447 -5.70 -12.71 -20.90
N VAL A 448 -5.27 -11.56 -21.41
CA VAL A 448 -4.24 -11.46 -22.46
C VAL A 448 -2.93 -12.10 -21.98
N ARG A 449 -2.46 -11.73 -20.80
CA ARG A 449 -1.23 -12.30 -20.22
C ARG A 449 -1.37 -13.79 -19.95
N ALA A 450 -2.54 -14.24 -19.47
CA ALA A 450 -2.80 -15.63 -19.15
C ALA A 450 -2.85 -16.49 -20.42
N ALA A 451 -3.52 -16.02 -21.47
CA ALA A 451 -3.60 -16.72 -22.74
C ALA A 451 -2.20 -16.93 -23.35
N ASN A 452 -1.36 -15.90 -23.31
CA ASN A 452 0.02 -15.98 -23.79
C ASN A 452 0.94 -16.84 -22.91
N SER A 453 0.78 -16.78 -21.58
CA SER A 453 1.73 -17.41 -20.64
C SER A 453 1.36 -18.82 -20.22
N LEU A 454 0.08 -19.17 -20.25
CA LEU A 454 -0.45 -20.45 -19.81
C LEU A 454 -0.85 -21.36 -20.98
N ASN A 455 -0.79 -20.85 -22.22
CA ASN A 455 -1.11 -21.57 -23.44
C ASN A 455 -2.52 -22.22 -23.40
N ASP A 456 -3.50 -21.48 -22.89
CA ASP A 456 -4.90 -21.89 -22.77
C ASP A 456 -5.79 -20.86 -23.47
N SER A 457 -6.44 -21.29 -24.56
CA SER A 457 -7.27 -20.43 -25.41
C SER A 457 -8.58 -19.99 -24.74
N SER A 458 -8.99 -20.61 -23.62
CA SER A 458 -10.16 -20.18 -22.85
C SER A 458 -10.01 -18.75 -22.32
N PHE A 459 -8.78 -18.30 -22.10
CA PHE A 459 -8.49 -16.92 -21.72
C PHE A 459 -8.75 -15.93 -22.86
N TRP A 460 -8.53 -16.30 -24.13
CA TRP A 460 -8.94 -15.45 -25.26
C TRP A 460 -10.45 -15.28 -25.34
N LEU A 461 -11.21 -16.36 -25.10
CA LEU A 461 -12.68 -16.31 -25.06
C LEU A 461 -13.16 -15.40 -23.93
N ALA A 462 -12.53 -15.48 -22.74
CA ALA A 462 -12.85 -14.60 -21.62
C ALA A 462 -12.50 -13.13 -21.90
N ALA A 463 -11.37 -12.86 -22.56
CA ALA A 463 -10.99 -11.52 -22.99
C ALA A 463 -12.00 -10.92 -23.98
N GLY A 464 -12.45 -11.72 -24.97
CA GLY A 464 -13.46 -11.31 -25.94
C GLY A 464 -14.80 -10.98 -25.29
N ARG A 465 -15.32 -11.85 -24.42
CA ARG A 465 -16.57 -11.57 -23.67
C ARG A 465 -16.46 -10.29 -22.84
N ALA A 466 -15.29 -10.00 -22.27
CA ALA A 466 -15.08 -8.81 -21.45
C ALA A 466 -15.19 -7.48 -22.21
N LEU A 467 -15.26 -7.49 -23.55
CA LEU A 467 -15.55 -6.33 -24.39
C LEU A 467 -17.03 -5.94 -24.38
N GLU A 468 -17.95 -6.88 -24.12
CA GLU A 468 -19.41 -6.63 -24.17
C GLU A 468 -19.87 -5.45 -23.29
N PRO A 469 -19.40 -5.30 -22.03
CA PRO A 469 -19.85 -4.20 -21.17
C PRO A 469 -19.45 -2.82 -21.68
N PHE A 470 -18.40 -2.71 -22.51
CA PHE A 470 -17.96 -1.45 -23.12
C PHE A 470 -18.88 -0.95 -24.23
N LYS A 471 -19.85 -1.77 -24.66
CA LYS A 471 -20.85 -1.45 -25.68
C LYS A 471 -22.22 -1.11 -25.08
N LYS A 472 -22.39 -1.31 -23.78
CA LYS A 472 -23.67 -1.18 -23.06
C LYS A 472 -23.64 -0.02 -22.08
N THR A 473 -24.79 0.62 -21.89
CA THR A 473 -24.94 1.72 -20.93
C THR A 473 -25.04 1.23 -19.48
N PRO A 474 -24.85 2.08 -18.47
CA PRO A 474 -25.13 1.73 -17.07
C PRO A 474 -26.52 1.13 -16.82
N LYS A 475 -27.54 1.55 -17.59
CA LYS A 475 -28.91 1.01 -17.49
C LYS A 475 -29.01 -0.46 -17.95
N GLU A 476 -28.09 -0.90 -18.80
CA GLU A 476 -28.01 -2.25 -19.36
C GLU A 476 -26.92 -3.08 -18.65
N ASN A 477 -26.51 -2.67 -17.44
CA ASN A 477 -25.38 -3.21 -16.69
C ASN A 477 -24.05 -3.20 -17.47
N GLY A 478 -23.88 -2.23 -18.35
CA GLY A 478 -22.62 -1.91 -19.01
C GLY A 478 -21.87 -0.78 -18.33
N VAL A 479 -20.79 -0.35 -18.96
CA VAL A 479 -19.89 0.68 -18.43
C VAL A 479 -19.73 1.89 -19.36
N ARG A 480 -20.39 1.89 -20.51
CA ARG A 480 -20.28 2.96 -21.52
C ARG A 480 -21.21 4.12 -21.21
N ASN A 481 -20.64 5.30 -21.04
CA ASN A 481 -21.37 6.55 -20.81
C ASN A 481 -20.90 7.66 -21.76
N LEU A 482 -21.58 8.81 -21.75
CA LEU A 482 -21.26 9.96 -22.59
C LEU A 482 -21.08 11.23 -21.76
N VAL A 483 -19.88 11.80 -21.78
CA VAL A 483 -19.63 13.15 -21.27
C VAL A 483 -20.19 14.15 -22.26
N PHE A 484 -21.04 15.07 -21.78
CA PHE A 484 -21.76 16.07 -22.59
C PHE A 484 -22.56 15.49 -23.76
N GLY A 485 -23.02 14.24 -23.64
CA GLY A 485 -23.76 13.55 -24.70
C GLY A 485 -22.94 13.26 -25.97
N LYS A 486 -21.61 13.41 -25.94
CA LYS A 486 -20.75 13.31 -27.12
C LYS A 486 -19.52 12.43 -26.93
N PHE A 487 -18.80 12.59 -25.83
CA PHE A 487 -17.51 11.93 -25.63
C PHE A 487 -17.69 10.64 -24.84
N VAL A 488 -17.25 9.52 -25.40
CA VAL A 488 -17.38 8.22 -24.74
C VAL A 488 -16.50 8.14 -23.51
N TRP A 489 -17.09 7.61 -22.44
CA TRP A 489 -16.39 7.32 -21.21
C TRP A 489 -16.73 5.92 -20.72
N PHE A 490 -15.74 5.22 -20.18
CA PHE A 490 -15.94 3.91 -19.56
C PHE A 490 -15.86 4.08 -18.04
N GLU A 491 -17.00 3.90 -17.37
CA GLU A 491 -17.20 4.26 -15.97
C GLU A 491 -16.55 3.26 -15.00
N GLU A 492 -15.70 3.75 -14.08
CA GLU A 492 -15.26 2.94 -12.93
C GLU A 492 -16.46 2.59 -12.03
N TYR A 493 -17.34 3.55 -11.82
CA TYR A 493 -18.59 3.41 -11.07
C TYR A 493 -19.74 3.85 -12.00
N PRO A 494 -20.53 2.92 -12.54
CA PRO A 494 -21.51 3.18 -13.60
C PRO A 494 -22.79 3.85 -13.03
N PHE A 495 -22.64 5.03 -12.45
CA PHE A 495 -23.79 5.86 -12.11
C PHE A 495 -24.46 6.38 -13.40
N GLN A 496 -25.80 6.42 -13.44
CA GLN A 496 -26.52 6.79 -14.66
C GLN A 496 -26.19 8.20 -15.16
N ASP A 497 -26.07 9.17 -14.25
CA ASP A 497 -25.72 10.56 -14.59
C ASP A 497 -24.23 10.74 -14.92
N GLY A 498 -23.46 9.67 -14.74
CA GLY A 498 -22.02 9.62 -14.92
C GLY A 498 -21.24 10.29 -13.81
N LEU A 499 -20.10 9.68 -13.48
CA LEU A 499 -19.17 10.19 -12.49
C LEU A 499 -17.82 10.53 -13.11
N PHE A 500 -17.41 9.74 -14.11
CA PHE A 500 -16.26 10.01 -14.94
C PHE A 500 -14.93 10.01 -14.16
N VAL A 501 -14.69 8.94 -13.39
CA VAL A 501 -13.42 8.74 -12.66
C VAL A 501 -12.26 8.50 -13.63
N LEU A 502 -11.18 9.28 -13.49
CA LEU A 502 -10.07 9.30 -14.43
C LEU A 502 -9.24 8.01 -14.41
N ASN A 503 -8.77 7.58 -13.24
CA ASN A 503 -7.87 6.43 -13.16
C ASN A 503 -8.52 5.15 -13.70
N GLY A 504 -9.80 4.91 -13.40
CA GLY A 504 -10.50 3.70 -13.81
C GLY A 504 -10.76 3.68 -15.31
N PHE A 505 -11.08 4.84 -15.89
CA PHE A 505 -11.18 4.99 -17.35
C PHE A 505 -9.85 4.66 -18.03
N ILE A 506 -8.73 5.23 -17.55
CA ILE A 506 -7.44 4.97 -18.17
C ILE A 506 -7.04 3.48 -18.04
N TYR A 507 -7.26 2.83 -16.89
CA TYR A 507 -7.03 1.38 -16.77
C TYR A 507 -7.91 0.54 -17.71
N SER A 508 -9.14 0.98 -17.96
CA SER A 508 -10.03 0.32 -18.92
C SER A 508 -9.46 0.36 -20.34
N LEU A 509 -8.91 1.51 -20.75
CA LEU A 509 -8.26 1.69 -22.05
C LEU A 509 -6.97 0.88 -22.16
N ILE A 510 -6.18 0.76 -21.08
CA ILE A 510 -4.98 -0.11 -21.06
C ILE A 510 -5.37 -1.58 -21.33
N GLY A 511 -6.47 -2.05 -20.75
CA GLY A 511 -6.97 -3.40 -21.04
C GLY A 511 -7.37 -3.58 -22.51
N LEU A 512 -8.09 -2.62 -23.07
CA LEU A 512 -8.44 -2.64 -24.49
C LEU A 512 -7.20 -2.62 -25.39
N TYR A 513 -6.21 -1.81 -25.04
CA TYR A 513 -4.92 -1.79 -25.72
C TYR A 513 -4.20 -3.13 -25.66
N ASP A 514 -4.12 -3.75 -24.48
CA ASP A 514 -3.45 -5.04 -24.29
C ASP A 514 -4.00 -6.10 -25.24
N LEU A 515 -5.32 -6.15 -25.41
CA LEU A 515 -5.96 -7.08 -26.33
C LEU A 515 -5.72 -6.69 -27.80
N ALA A 516 -5.86 -5.40 -28.13
CA ALA A 516 -5.64 -4.89 -29.49
C ALA A 516 -4.21 -5.11 -30.01
N ALA A 517 -3.22 -4.95 -29.13
CA ALA A 517 -1.80 -5.00 -29.44
C ALA A 517 -1.15 -6.36 -29.20
N SER A 518 -1.92 -7.38 -28.77
CA SER A 518 -1.35 -8.71 -28.56
C SER A 518 -1.12 -9.43 -29.89
N ASP A 519 0.09 -9.95 -30.10
CA ASP A 519 0.47 -10.67 -31.31
C ASP A 519 -0.33 -11.96 -31.52
N ASN A 520 -0.65 -12.65 -30.42
CA ASN A 520 -1.31 -13.96 -30.46
C ASN A 520 -2.84 -13.92 -30.29
N ALA A 521 -3.43 -12.72 -30.16
CA ALA A 521 -4.87 -12.58 -30.04
C ALA A 521 -5.56 -12.79 -31.41
N PRO A 522 -6.78 -13.39 -31.45
CA PRO A 522 -7.56 -13.47 -32.68
C PRO A 522 -7.84 -12.10 -33.30
N ASP A 523 -7.73 -11.98 -34.62
CA ASP A 523 -7.86 -10.70 -35.34
C ASP A 523 -9.20 -10.00 -35.08
N SER A 524 -10.30 -10.75 -34.97
CA SER A 524 -11.62 -10.19 -34.65
C SER A 524 -11.63 -9.46 -33.31
N LEU A 525 -11.01 -10.06 -32.28
CA LEU A 525 -10.90 -9.46 -30.95
C LEU A 525 -9.98 -8.23 -30.97
N LYS A 526 -8.89 -8.28 -31.74
CA LYS A 526 -7.96 -7.16 -31.90
C LYS A 526 -8.64 -5.95 -32.52
N ILE A 527 -9.41 -6.16 -33.60
CA ILE A 527 -10.15 -5.12 -34.31
C ILE A 527 -11.20 -4.47 -33.39
N GLU A 528 -11.98 -5.28 -32.68
CA GLU A 528 -13.01 -4.78 -31.77
C GLU A 528 -12.43 -3.99 -30.59
N ALA A 529 -11.41 -4.55 -29.92
CA ALA A 529 -10.73 -3.88 -28.82
C ALA A 529 -10.07 -2.57 -29.26
N LYS A 530 -9.47 -2.56 -30.46
CA LYS A 530 -8.88 -1.36 -31.06
C LYS A 530 -9.91 -0.26 -31.31
N ALA A 531 -11.10 -0.60 -31.81
CA ALA A 531 -12.16 0.37 -32.04
C ALA A 531 -12.60 1.06 -30.73
N LEU A 532 -12.83 0.26 -29.68
CA LEU A 532 -13.18 0.78 -28.35
C LEU A 532 -12.05 1.63 -27.75
N PHE A 533 -10.80 1.19 -27.92
CA PHE A 533 -9.62 1.91 -27.45
C PHE A 533 -9.47 3.28 -28.13
N ASP A 534 -9.55 3.34 -29.46
CA ASP A 534 -9.38 4.58 -30.21
C ASP A 534 -10.48 5.61 -29.88
N GLU A 535 -11.72 5.14 -29.68
CA GLU A 535 -12.85 5.98 -29.29
C GLU A 535 -12.66 6.58 -27.88
N GLY A 536 -12.27 5.75 -26.91
CA GLY A 536 -11.99 6.20 -25.55
C GLY A 536 -10.75 7.10 -25.48
N LEU A 537 -9.71 6.81 -26.25
CA LEU A 537 -8.50 7.63 -26.31
C LEU A 537 -8.78 9.01 -26.91
N ASN A 538 -9.62 9.11 -27.93
CA ASN A 538 -10.07 10.41 -28.45
C ASN A 538 -10.77 11.25 -27.35
N SER A 539 -11.60 10.60 -26.53
CA SER A 539 -12.28 11.24 -25.41
C SER A 539 -11.32 11.66 -24.31
N LEU A 540 -10.35 10.80 -23.95
CA LEU A 540 -9.30 11.12 -22.97
C LEU A 540 -8.56 12.40 -23.36
N LYS A 541 -8.03 12.49 -24.58
CA LYS A 541 -7.30 13.68 -25.05
C LYS A 541 -8.12 14.96 -24.95
N THR A 542 -9.40 14.87 -25.30
CA THR A 542 -10.29 16.02 -25.34
C THR A 542 -10.67 16.51 -23.94
N LEU A 543 -10.87 15.57 -23.01
CA LEU A 543 -11.40 15.85 -21.68
C LEU A 543 -10.32 15.98 -20.60
N LEU A 544 -9.07 15.55 -20.86
CA LEU A 544 -7.97 15.64 -19.92
C LEU A 544 -7.78 17.03 -19.27
N PRO A 545 -7.97 18.17 -19.99
CA PRO A 545 -7.94 19.50 -19.38
C PRO A 545 -8.91 19.69 -18.22
N LEU A 546 -10.07 19.03 -18.23
CA LEU A 546 -11.07 19.16 -17.17
C LEU A 546 -10.64 18.50 -15.85
N PHE A 547 -9.62 17.66 -15.88
CA PHE A 547 -9.06 17.00 -14.69
C PHE A 547 -7.88 17.77 -14.10
N ASP A 548 -7.47 18.90 -14.67
CA ASP A 548 -6.34 19.68 -14.19
C ASP A 548 -6.81 20.87 -13.33
N GLY A 549 -6.44 20.86 -12.05
CA GLY A 549 -6.74 21.92 -11.10
C GLY A 549 -5.66 23.00 -10.99
N GLY A 550 -4.61 22.96 -11.84
CA GLY A 550 -3.50 23.90 -11.84
C GLY A 550 -2.42 23.65 -10.77
N LYS A 551 -2.69 22.78 -9.81
CA LYS A 551 -1.79 22.42 -8.69
C LYS A 551 -1.90 20.96 -8.23
N GLY A 552 -2.60 20.16 -9.02
CA GLY A 552 -3.02 18.79 -8.74
C GLY A 552 -4.07 18.39 -9.76
N SER A 553 -4.43 17.11 -9.81
CA SER A 553 -5.51 16.62 -10.67
C SER A 553 -6.78 16.34 -9.88
N PHE A 554 -7.93 16.42 -10.54
CA PHE A 554 -9.20 15.95 -10.00
C PHE A 554 -9.33 14.43 -10.18
N TYR A 555 -9.98 13.77 -9.23
CA TYR A 555 -10.24 12.33 -9.26
C TYR A 555 -11.35 11.97 -10.27
N ASP A 556 -12.38 12.83 -10.33
CA ASP A 556 -13.57 12.64 -11.14
C ASP A 556 -14.15 13.99 -11.60
N LEU A 557 -15.10 13.95 -12.55
CA LEU A 557 -15.79 15.14 -13.05
C LEU A 557 -17.12 15.40 -12.34
N GLY A 558 -17.32 14.89 -11.11
CA GLY A 558 -18.55 15.09 -10.36
C GLY A 558 -18.91 16.58 -10.22
N HIS A 559 -17.92 17.44 -10.03
CA HIS A 559 -18.09 18.90 -9.97
C HIS A 559 -18.60 19.53 -11.28
N VAL A 560 -18.28 18.94 -12.43
CA VAL A 560 -18.75 19.41 -13.74
C VAL A 560 -20.21 19.01 -13.96
N VAL A 561 -20.56 17.76 -13.61
CA VAL A 561 -21.88 17.21 -13.94
C VAL A 561 -22.95 17.41 -12.85
N LYS A 562 -22.54 17.47 -11.58
CA LYS A 562 -23.44 17.71 -10.43
C LYS A 562 -23.32 19.11 -9.84
N LYS A 563 -22.41 19.95 -10.33
CA LYS A 563 -22.14 21.31 -9.80
C LYS A 563 -21.75 21.32 -8.32
N THR A 564 -21.09 20.27 -7.87
CA THR A 564 -20.53 20.13 -6.51
C THR A 564 -19.10 20.71 -6.45
N SER A 565 -18.50 20.75 -5.26
CA SER A 565 -17.07 21.04 -5.14
C SER A 565 -16.20 19.99 -5.88
N PRO A 566 -15.07 20.39 -6.47
CA PRO A 566 -14.13 19.46 -7.11
C PRO A 566 -13.60 18.40 -6.15
N ASN A 567 -13.64 17.14 -6.59
CA ASN A 567 -13.03 16.03 -5.86
C ASN A 567 -11.54 15.96 -6.22
N LEU A 568 -10.71 16.58 -5.40
CA LEU A 568 -9.25 16.56 -5.58
C LEU A 568 -8.70 15.14 -5.42
N ALA A 569 -7.87 14.70 -6.38
CA ALA A 569 -7.14 13.47 -6.22
C ALA A 569 -6.09 13.65 -5.11
N ARG A 570 -6.16 12.79 -4.09
CA ARG A 570 -5.07 12.68 -3.10
C ARG A 570 -3.74 12.35 -3.82
N TRP A 571 -2.59 12.67 -3.22
CA TRP A 571 -1.29 12.54 -3.89
C TRP A 571 -0.99 11.13 -4.42
N ASP A 572 -1.48 10.07 -3.76
CA ASP A 572 -1.38 8.70 -4.28
C ASP A 572 -2.14 8.54 -5.61
N TYR A 573 -3.40 9.01 -5.70
CA TYR A 573 -4.14 9.01 -6.95
C TYR A 573 -3.57 9.97 -7.99
N HIS A 574 -3.08 11.14 -7.58
CA HIS A 574 -2.42 12.05 -8.49
C HIS A 574 -1.21 11.37 -9.15
N THR A 575 -0.34 10.72 -8.36
CA THR A 575 0.78 9.95 -8.92
C THR A 575 0.34 8.76 -9.77
N VAL A 576 -0.81 8.12 -9.49
CA VAL A 576 -1.39 7.10 -10.38
C VAL A 576 -1.75 7.73 -11.72
N HIS A 577 -2.42 8.88 -11.74
CA HIS A 577 -2.72 9.61 -12.97
C HIS A 577 -1.42 9.92 -13.74
N VAL A 578 -0.39 10.45 -13.07
CA VAL A 578 0.89 10.74 -13.73
C VAL A 578 1.56 9.47 -14.26
N GLN A 579 1.48 8.32 -13.57
CA GLN A 579 2.07 7.07 -14.05
C GLN A 579 1.29 6.44 -15.20
N GLN A 580 -0.01 6.72 -15.30
CA GLN A 580 -0.90 6.22 -16.35
C GLN A 580 -0.75 6.94 -17.68
N LEU A 581 -0.40 8.22 -17.70
CA LEU A 581 -0.32 9.00 -18.94
C LEU A 581 0.91 8.63 -19.83
N PRO A 582 2.15 8.43 -19.30
CA PRO A 582 3.33 8.10 -20.10
C PRO A 582 3.25 6.76 -20.81
N PHE A 583 2.46 5.81 -20.30
CA PHE A 583 2.14 4.57 -21.00
C PHE A 583 1.67 4.86 -22.44
N TYR A 584 0.85 5.89 -22.62
CA TYR A 584 0.32 6.26 -23.94
C TYR A 584 1.40 6.84 -24.84
N LYS A 585 2.32 7.64 -24.31
CA LYS A 585 3.37 8.33 -25.09
C LYS A 585 4.21 7.35 -25.92
N LYS A 586 4.37 6.11 -25.47
CA LYS A 586 5.17 5.09 -26.17
C LYS A 586 4.39 4.20 -27.12
N ILE A 587 3.08 4.22 -27.02
CA ILE A 587 2.17 3.41 -27.83
C ILE A 587 1.53 4.26 -28.93
N LYS A 588 1.43 5.59 -28.71
CA LYS A 588 0.84 6.56 -29.62
C LYS A 588 1.47 7.95 -29.39
N ASP A 589 1.99 8.57 -30.44
CA ASP A 589 2.59 9.91 -30.42
C ASP A 589 1.54 11.00 -30.12
N GLU A 590 1.21 11.22 -28.84
CA GLU A 590 0.13 12.12 -28.39
C GLU A 590 0.65 13.29 -27.52
N PRO A 591 1.02 14.44 -28.12
CA PRO A 591 1.65 15.56 -27.41
C PRO A 591 0.80 16.16 -26.27
N VAL A 592 -0.52 16.11 -26.41
CA VAL A 592 -1.44 16.64 -25.37
C VAL A 592 -1.28 15.84 -24.08
N ILE A 593 -1.35 14.51 -24.15
CA ILE A 593 -1.25 13.63 -22.97
C ILE A 593 0.11 13.79 -22.30
N GLU A 594 1.18 13.84 -23.10
CA GLU A 594 2.54 14.07 -22.59
C GLU A 594 2.66 15.39 -21.82
N SER A 595 2.13 16.49 -22.38
CA SER A 595 2.23 17.81 -21.74
C SER A 595 1.56 17.83 -20.36
N PHE A 596 0.45 17.10 -20.20
CA PHE A 596 -0.23 16.95 -18.91
C PHE A 596 0.55 16.06 -17.95
N ALA A 597 1.13 14.95 -18.43
CA ALA A 597 1.95 14.07 -17.59
C ALA A 597 3.13 14.84 -16.99
N LEU A 598 3.88 15.59 -17.82
CA LEU A 598 5.02 16.39 -17.38
C LEU A 598 4.60 17.48 -16.40
N ARG A 599 3.51 18.21 -16.71
CA ARG A 599 3.00 19.26 -15.83
C ARG A 599 2.52 18.71 -14.48
N TRP A 600 1.82 17.57 -14.49
CA TRP A 600 1.35 16.94 -13.26
C TRP A 600 2.51 16.37 -12.43
N GLU A 601 3.57 15.87 -13.05
CA GLU A 601 4.78 15.50 -12.32
C GLU A 601 5.34 16.71 -11.54
N GLU A 602 5.38 17.89 -12.16
CA GLU A 602 5.85 19.11 -11.51
C GLU A 602 4.97 19.55 -10.32
N TYR A 603 3.68 19.22 -10.32
CA TYR A 603 2.79 19.47 -9.18
C TYR A 603 3.23 18.70 -7.92
N THR A 604 3.82 17.51 -8.08
CA THR A 604 4.36 16.72 -6.97
C THR A 604 5.54 17.41 -6.27
N LYS A 605 6.19 18.36 -6.95
CA LYS A 605 7.35 19.14 -6.50
C LYS A 605 6.98 20.55 -6.02
N GLY A 606 5.70 20.94 -6.11
CA GLY A 606 5.21 22.26 -5.70
C GLY A 606 5.29 23.35 -6.79
N ASN A 607 5.59 22.96 -8.03
CA ASN A 607 5.56 23.87 -9.16
C ASN A 607 4.13 23.92 -9.72
N TYR A 608 3.48 25.07 -9.78
CA TYR A 608 2.08 25.19 -10.19
C TYR A 608 1.93 25.83 -11.57
N ALA A 609 0.75 25.67 -12.19
CA ALA A 609 0.40 26.40 -13.39
C ALA A 609 0.48 27.92 -13.13
N SER A 610 1.04 28.67 -14.08
CA SER A 610 1.10 30.12 -14.00
C SER A 610 -0.30 30.71 -13.92
N HIS A 611 -0.48 31.72 -13.05
CA HIS A 611 -1.65 32.59 -13.12
C HIS A 611 -1.43 33.67 -14.18
N ASN A 612 -2.50 34.39 -14.52
CA ASN A 612 -2.50 35.48 -15.49
C ASN A 612 -1.76 36.73 -15.01
#